data_AF-A0A7Y9ZEU6-F1
#
_entry.id   AF-A0A7Y9ZEU6-F1
#
_cell.length_a   1.000
_cell.length_b   1.000
_cell.length_c   1.000
_cell.angle_alpha   90.00
_cell.angle_beta   90.00
_cell.angle_gamma   90.00
#
_symmetry.space_group_name_H-M   'P 1'
#
loop_
_entity.id
_entity.type
_entity.pdbx_description
1 polymer ?
#
loop_
_entity_poly.entity_id
_entity_poly.type
_entity_poly.pdbx_seq_one_letter_code
_entity_poly.pdbx_strand_id
1 'polypeptide(L)'
;MAVPSPRIAERLAADFGAAAPRMLSTMERLKVAAQVDPERIHAAILIAARGNQTMFQDAVEHAQQDWRDLLDRTGLADDEWRRLVDAEFGAELPS
;
A
#
# COMPACT_ATOMS: atom_id res chain seq x y z
N MET A 1 -15.22 0.60 -2.05
CA MET A 1 -13.95 1.36 -2.10
C MET A 1 -13.06 0.79 -1.03
N ALA A 2 -11.80 0.56 -1.34
CA ALA A 2 -10.81 0.12 -0.37
C ALA A 2 -10.33 1.36 0.39
N VAL A 3 -10.67 1.49 1.66
CA VAL A 3 -10.22 2.61 2.49
C VAL A 3 -8.83 2.25 3.05
N PRO A 4 -7.79 3.06 2.80
CA PRO A 4 -6.48 2.86 3.41
C PRO A 4 -6.57 2.89 4.95
N SER A 5 -5.86 2.00 5.63
CA SER A 5 -5.83 1.98 7.09
C SER A 5 -5.11 3.24 7.64
N PRO A 6 -5.32 3.62 8.91
CA PRO A 6 -4.70 4.80 9.51
C PRO A 6 -3.17 4.81 9.38
N ARG A 7 -2.51 3.67 9.63
CA ARG A 7 -1.06 3.53 9.50
C ARG A 7 -0.54 3.74 8.07
N ILE A 8 -1.29 3.28 7.07
CA ILE A 8 -0.97 3.50 5.67
C ILE A 8 -1.08 4.98 5.32
N ALA A 9 -2.13 5.65 5.80
CA ALA A 9 -2.31 7.09 5.60
C ALA A 9 -1.22 7.91 6.31
N GLU A 10 -0.85 7.55 7.53
CA GLU A 10 0.24 8.17 8.29
C GLU A 10 1.59 8.02 7.59
N ARG A 11 1.91 6.81 7.12
CA ARG A 11 3.17 6.60 6.39
C ARG A 11 3.20 7.35 5.07
N LEU A 12 2.09 7.36 4.34
CA LEU A 12 1.97 8.13 3.10
C LEU A 12 2.18 9.63 3.36
N ALA A 13 1.65 10.17 4.47
CA ALA A 13 1.89 11.55 4.88
C ALA A 13 3.38 11.80 5.19
N ALA A 14 4.03 10.87 5.90
CA ALA A 14 5.46 10.96 6.23
C ALA A 14 6.36 10.91 4.98
N ASP A 15 6.07 10.01 4.04
CA ASP A 15 6.90 9.77 2.86
C ASP A 15 6.70 10.82 1.76
N PHE A 16 5.49 11.35 1.59
CA PHE A 16 5.13 12.20 0.45
C PHE A 16 4.71 13.62 0.80
N GLY A 17 4.58 13.95 2.09
CA GLY A 17 4.28 15.29 2.57
C GLY A 17 3.08 15.93 1.86
N ALA A 18 3.31 17.06 1.19
CA ALA A 18 2.26 17.82 0.50
C ALA A 18 1.54 17.03 -0.62
N ALA A 19 2.15 15.98 -1.17
CA ALA A 19 1.53 15.13 -2.19
C ALA A 19 0.63 14.03 -1.61
N ALA A 20 0.72 13.76 -0.31
CA ALA A 20 0.00 12.67 0.35
C ALA A 20 -1.52 12.68 0.12
N PRO A 21 -2.26 13.81 0.23
CA PRO A 21 -3.70 13.79 0.03
C PRO A 21 -4.11 13.29 -1.38
N ARG A 22 -3.35 13.68 -2.41
CA ARG A 22 -3.59 13.23 -3.80
C ARG A 22 -3.34 11.74 -3.97
N MET A 23 -2.31 11.23 -3.30
CA MET A 23 -1.93 9.82 -3.37
C MET A 23 -2.91 8.94 -2.60
N LEU A 24 -3.39 9.41 -1.44
CA LEU A 24 -4.46 8.76 -0.68
C LEU A 24 -5.73 8.60 -1.52
N SER A 25 -6.19 9.68 -2.17
CA SER A 25 -7.33 9.62 -3.09
C SER A 25 -7.10 8.71 -4.30
N THR A 26 -5.84 8.40 -4.64
CA THR A 26 -5.52 7.44 -5.70
C THR A 26 -5.67 6.01 -5.19
N MET A 27 -5.22 5.74 -3.96
CA MET A 27 -5.38 4.43 -3.30
C MET A 27 -6.84 4.10 -2.98
N GLU A 28 -7.64 5.08 -2.59
CA GLU A 28 -9.09 4.92 -2.33
C GLU A 28 -9.88 4.51 -3.57
N ARG A 29 -9.44 4.99 -4.74
CA ARG A 29 -10.03 4.69 -6.05
C ARG A 29 -9.52 3.40 -6.68
N LEU A 30 -8.49 2.80 -6.09
CA LEU A 30 -7.93 1.54 -6.58
C LEU A 30 -8.98 0.43 -6.48
N LYS A 31 -9.22 -0.24 -7.62
CA LYS A 31 -10.08 -1.43 -7.65
C LYS A 31 -9.24 -2.64 -7.31
N VAL A 32 -9.34 -3.07 -6.06
CA VAL A 32 -8.68 -4.29 -5.57
C VAL A 32 -9.61 -5.49 -5.78
N ALA A 33 -9.03 -6.64 -6.13
CA ALA A 33 -9.80 -7.88 -6.25
C ALA A 33 -10.39 -8.29 -4.89
N ALA A 34 -11.63 -8.76 -4.86
CA ALA A 34 -12.31 -9.11 -3.59
C ALA A 34 -11.63 -10.23 -2.78
N GLN A 35 -10.73 -11.00 -3.42
CA GLN A 35 -9.99 -12.11 -2.82
C GLN A 35 -8.72 -11.70 -2.07
N VAL A 36 -8.30 -10.43 -2.15
CA VAL A 36 -7.09 -9.94 -1.50
C VAL A 36 -7.44 -8.79 -0.55
N ASP A 37 -6.74 -8.77 0.58
CA ASP A 37 -6.87 -7.69 1.55
C ASP A 37 -6.41 -6.37 0.92
N PRO A 38 -7.25 -5.32 0.91
CA PRO A 38 -6.84 -4.05 0.34
C PRO A 38 -5.65 -3.41 1.04
N GLU A 39 -5.52 -3.60 2.35
CA GLU A 39 -4.38 -3.07 3.10
C GLU A 39 -3.07 -3.68 2.61
N ARG A 40 -3.08 -4.98 2.30
CA ARG A 40 -1.92 -5.69 1.75
C ARG A 40 -1.46 -5.10 0.43
N ILE A 41 -2.40 -4.75 -0.46
CA ILE A 41 -2.09 -4.09 -1.74
C ILE A 41 -1.57 -2.67 -1.51
N HIS A 42 -2.22 -1.93 -0.63
CA HIS A 42 -1.84 -0.56 -0.28
C HIS A 42 -0.42 -0.50 0.31
N ALA A 43 -0.08 -1.42 1.21
CA ALA A 43 1.26 -1.58 1.77
C ALA A 43 2.29 -1.87 0.68
N ALA A 44 1.99 -2.81 -0.23
CA ALA A 44 2.88 -3.16 -1.33
C ALA A 44 3.21 -1.95 -2.21
N ILE A 45 2.20 -1.13 -2.53
CA ILE A 45 2.38 0.11 -3.30
C ILE A 45 3.35 1.05 -2.59
N LEU A 46 3.21 1.25 -1.28
CA LEU A 46 4.10 2.13 -0.51
C LEU A 46 5.54 1.59 -0.42
N ILE A 47 5.70 0.29 -0.17
CA ILE A 47 7.02 -0.38 -0.12
C ILE A 47 7.72 -0.27 -1.48
N ALA A 48 6.98 -0.48 -2.57
CA ALA A 48 7.51 -0.35 -3.92
C ALA A 48 7.86 1.11 -4.26
N ALA A 49 7.07 2.06 -3.79
CA ALA A 49 7.27 3.48 -4.04
C ALA A 49 8.52 4.06 -3.37
N ARG A 50 8.90 3.56 -2.18
CA ARG A 50 10.09 4.02 -1.42
C ARG A 50 10.16 5.55 -1.26
N GLY A 51 9.01 6.20 -1.03
CA GLY A 51 8.90 7.67 -0.93
C GLY A 51 9.06 8.43 -2.24
N ASN A 52 9.13 7.75 -3.40
CA ASN A 52 9.21 8.37 -4.71
C ASN A 52 7.84 8.37 -5.43
N GLN A 53 7.39 9.55 -5.86
CA GLN A 53 6.06 9.72 -6.47
C GLN A 53 5.92 9.00 -7.82
N THR A 54 6.97 8.97 -8.63
CA THR A 54 6.96 8.25 -9.91
C THR A 54 6.84 6.75 -9.67
N MET A 55 7.65 6.22 -8.75
CA MET A 55 7.58 4.80 -8.38
C MET A 55 6.23 4.43 -7.75
N PHE A 56 5.59 5.35 -7.02
CA PHE A 56 4.24 5.14 -6.54
C PHE A 56 3.22 5.01 -7.66
N GLN A 57 3.27 5.88 -8.67
CA GLN A 57 2.37 5.80 -9.81
C GLN A 57 2.58 4.51 -10.60
N ASP A 58 3.83 4.13 -10.84
CA ASP A 58 4.17 2.85 -11.47
C ASP A 58 3.63 1.67 -10.65
N ALA A 59 3.78 1.69 -9.32
CA ALA A 59 3.28 0.65 -8.44
C ALA A 59 1.74 0.57 -8.42
N VAL A 60 1.04 1.71 -8.48
CA VAL A 60 -0.42 1.77 -8.59
C VAL A 60 -0.88 1.16 -9.91
N GLU A 61 -0.22 1.47 -11.02
CA GLU A 61 -0.54 0.91 -12.33
C GLU A 61 -0.31 -0.61 -12.35
N HIS A 62 0.82 -1.08 -11.81
CA HIS A 62 1.10 -2.50 -11.64
C HIS A 62 0.05 -3.19 -10.76
N ALA A 63 -0.36 -2.58 -9.64
CA ALA A 63 -1.39 -3.16 -8.77
C ALA A 63 -2.73 -3.38 -9.49
N GLN A 64 -3.06 -2.55 -10.48
CA GLN A 64 -4.30 -2.70 -11.25
C GLN A 64 -4.20 -3.80 -12.31
N GLN A 65 -3.02 -3.98 -12.90
CA GLN A 65 -2.78 -4.95 -13.96
C GLN A 65 -2.46 -6.33 -13.40
N ASP A 66 -1.49 -6.39 -12.50
CA ASP A 66 -1.01 -7.61 -11.85
C ASP A 66 -0.60 -7.34 -10.39
N TRP A 67 -1.60 -7.37 -9.51
CA TRP A 67 -1.37 -7.25 -8.08
C TRP A 67 -0.57 -8.42 -7.49
N ARG A 68 -0.54 -9.60 -8.12
CA ARG A 68 0.18 -10.75 -7.57
C ARG A 68 1.68 -10.56 -7.73
N ASP A 69 2.12 -10.08 -8.89
CA ASP A 69 3.52 -9.71 -9.14
C ASP A 69 3.98 -8.60 -8.19
N LEU A 70 3.14 -7.58 -7.97
CA LEU A 70 3.46 -6.52 -7.01
C LEU A 70 3.65 -7.06 -5.59
N LEU A 71 2.80 -7.99 -5.15
CA LEU A 71 2.94 -8.63 -3.84
C LEU A 71 4.21 -9.46 -3.74
N ASP A 72 4.54 -10.23 -4.77
CA ASP A 72 5.77 -11.04 -4.82
C ASP A 72 7.01 -10.14 -4.73
N ARG A 73 7.06 -9.10 -5.55
CA ARG A 73 8.17 -8.14 -5.60
C ARG A 73 8.41 -7.38 -4.30
N THR A 74 7.37 -7.20 -3.50
CA THR A 74 7.42 -6.50 -2.20
C THR A 74 7.59 -7.44 -1.01
N GLY A 75 7.68 -8.76 -1.25
CA GLY A 75 7.75 -9.77 -0.20
C GLY A 75 6.44 -9.96 0.57
N LEU A 76 5.35 -9.40 0.04
CA LEU A 76 4.01 -9.49 0.64
C LEU A 76 3.16 -10.57 -0.03
N ALA A 77 3.72 -11.51 -0.80
CA ALA A 77 2.98 -12.63 -1.41
C ALA A 77 2.67 -13.78 -0.43
N ASP A 78 3.42 -13.87 0.67
CA ASP A 78 3.23 -14.89 1.69
C ASP A 78 2.20 -14.50 2.76
N ASP A 79 1.72 -15.48 3.52
CA ASP A 79 0.75 -15.27 4.61
C ASP A 79 1.34 -14.47 5.79
N GLU A 80 2.68 -14.35 5.87
CA GLU A 80 3.37 -13.51 6.86
C GLU A 80 3.33 -12.00 6.55
N TRP A 81 2.65 -11.60 5.46
CA TRP A 81 2.56 -10.20 5.03
C TRP A 81 2.16 -9.24 6.16
N ARG A 82 1.25 -9.63 7.06
CA ARG A 82 0.83 -8.78 8.19
C ARG A 82 2.00 -8.41 9.09
N ARG A 83 2.87 -9.37 9.39
CA ARG A 83 4.05 -9.16 10.24
C ARG A 83 5.04 -8.20 9.58
N LEU A 84 5.19 -8.28 8.26
CA LEU A 84 6.02 -7.34 7.50
C LEU A 84 5.40 -5.94 7.47
N VAL A 85 4.10 -5.83 7.26
CA VAL A 85 3.37 -4.56 7.35
C VAL A 85 3.50 -3.97 8.75
N ASP A 86 3.38 -4.77 9.82
CA ASP A 86 3.58 -4.31 11.19
C ASP A 86 5.01 -3.83 11.45
N ALA A 87 6.01 -4.48 10.84
CA ALA A 87 7.42 -4.09 10.97
C ALA A 87 7.74 -2.78 10.21
N GLU A 88 7.15 -2.58 9.03
CA GLU A 88 7.39 -1.43 8.16
C GLU A 88 6.59 -0.18 8.57
N PHE A 89 5.33 -0.39 8.96
CA PHE A 89 4.35 0.69 9.19
C PHE A 89 3.94 0.82 10.66
N GLY A 90 4.39 -0.09 11.53
CA GLY A 90 3.92 -0.21 12.89
C GLY A 90 2.72 -1.15 13.01
N ALA A 91 2.63 -1.84 14.14
CA ALA A 91 1.50 -2.69 14.46
C ALA A 91 0.23 -1.86 14.62
N GLU A 92 -0.89 -2.33 14.09
CA GLU A 92 -2.18 -1.82 14.54
C GLU A 92 -2.31 -2.16 16.02
N LEU A 93 -2.29 -1.13 16.88
CA LEU A 93 -2.61 -1.30 18.28
C LEU A 93 -4.03 -1.88 18.36
N PRO A 94 -4.25 -3.01 19.07
CA PRO A 94 -5.59 -3.50 19.29
C PRO A 94 -6.37 -2.40 20.03
N SER A 95 -7.45 -1.91 19.41
CA SER A 95 -8.39 -0.98 20.01
C SER A 95 -9.21 -1.68 21.09
#